data_AF-A0A5B8CQ78-F1
#
_entry.id   AF-A0A5B8CQ78-F1
#
_cell.length_a   1.000
_cell.length_b   1.000
_cell.length_c   1.000
_cell.angle_alpha   90.00
_cell.angle_beta   90.00
_cell.angle_gamma   90.00
#
_symmetry.space_group_name_H-M   'P 1'
#
loop_
_entity.id
_entity.type
_entity.pdbx_description
1 polymer ?
#
loop_
_entity_poly.entity_id
_entity_poly.type
_entity_poly.pdbx_seq_one_letter_code
_entity_poly.pdbx_strand_id
1 'polypeptide(L)' 'MTQTLKEAKLEAHLEAVEAHKALLEQLHLNGNQHLDEVNQSLQALTLTLEEYLKLIGLP' A
#
# COMPACT_ATOMS: atom_id res chain seq x y z
N MET A 1 14.15 13.39 -14.36
CA MET A 1 13.02 13.58 -13.41
C MET A 1 12.10 12.38 -13.33
N THR A 2 11.82 11.66 -14.42
CA THR A 2 10.87 10.54 -14.47
C THR A 2 11.29 9.29 -13.67
N GLN A 3 12.59 9.03 -13.54
CA GLN A 3 13.10 7.85 -12.81
C GLN A 3 12.98 8.04 -11.29
N THR A 4 13.35 9.21 -10.79
CA THR A 4 13.20 9.61 -9.38
C THR A 4 11.74 9.58 -8.92
N LEU A 5 10.79 9.96 -9.80
CA LEU A 5 9.37 9.92 -9.50
C LEU A 5 8.82 8.49 -9.43
N LYS A 6 9.32 7.59 -10.30
CA LYS A 6 8.99 6.16 -10.26
C LYS A 6 9.52 5.50 -8.98
N GLU A 7 10.76 5.79 -8.62
CA GLU A 7 11.39 5.27 -7.40
C GLU A 7 10.63 5.74 -6.15
N ALA A 8 10.29 7.01 -6.06
CA ALA A 8 9.50 7.54 -4.93
C ALA A 8 8.11 6.91 -4.81
N LYS A 9 7.43 6.63 -5.93
CA LYS A 9 6.11 5.96 -5.91
C LYS A 9 6.20 4.47 -5.62
N LEU A 10 7.27 3.81 -6.06
CA LEU A 10 7.56 2.42 -5.68
C LEU A 10 7.82 2.32 -4.18
N GLU A 11 8.62 3.22 -3.63
CA GLU A 11 8.93 3.27 -2.21
C GLU A 11 7.67 3.50 -1.37
N ALA A 12 6.82 4.46 -1.76
CA ALA A 12 5.53 4.69 -1.11
C ALA A 12 4.60 3.46 -1.16
N HIS A 13 4.63 2.69 -2.26
CA HIS A 13 3.87 1.44 -2.35
C HIS A 13 4.43 0.36 -1.42
N LEU A 14 5.76 0.21 -1.34
CA LEU A 14 6.41 -0.74 -0.43
C LEU A 14 6.14 -0.41 1.04
N GLU A 15 6.14 0.88 1.41
CA GLU A 15 5.75 1.31 2.75
C GLU A 15 4.28 0.97 3.07
N ALA A 16 3.37 1.17 2.10
CA ALA A 16 1.96 0.80 2.26
C ALA A 16 1.78 -0.72 2.43
N VAL A 17 2.57 -1.55 1.74
CA VAL A 17 2.59 -3.00 1.89
C VAL A 17 3.04 -3.40 3.30
N GLU A 18 4.14 -2.85 3.80
CA GLU A 18 4.63 -3.17 5.14
C GLU A 18 3.65 -2.73 6.24
N ALA A 19 3.03 -1.54 6.09
CA ALA A 19 1.99 -1.09 7.00
C ALA A 19 0.78 -2.03 7.01
N HIS A 20 0.35 -2.52 5.84
CA HIS A 20 -0.74 -3.48 5.73
C HIS A 20 -0.41 -4.82 6.39
N LYS A 21 0.83 -5.30 6.19
CA LYS A 21 1.31 -6.53 6.80
C LYS A 21 1.32 -6.45 8.33
N ALA A 22 1.81 -5.33 8.89
CA ALA A 22 1.77 -5.10 10.33
C ALA A 22 0.34 -5.08 10.88
N LEU A 23 -0.61 -4.47 10.16
CA LEU A 23 -2.03 -4.49 10.52
C LEU A 23 -2.62 -5.92 10.49
N LEU A 24 -2.26 -6.74 9.50
CA LEU A 24 -2.71 -8.14 9.42
C LEU A 24 -2.14 -9.00 10.57
N GLU A 25 -0.87 -8.78 10.94
CA GLU A 25 -0.27 -9.43 12.10
C GLU A 25 -1.00 -9.07 13.40
N GLN A 26 -1.40 -7.80 13.56
CA GLN A 26 -2.21 -7.35 14.70
C GLN A 26 -3.65 -7.89 14.65
N LEU A 27 -4.26 -7.95 13.47
CA LEU A 27 -5.62 -8.46 13.30
C LEU A 27 -5.73 -9.95 13.62
N HIS A 28 -4.69 -10.73 13.28
CA HIS A 28 -4.58 -12.13 13.69
C HIS A 28 -4.51 -12.32 15.21
N LEU A 29 -3.93 -11.35 15.94
CA LEU A 29 -3.81 -11.40 17.39
C LEU A 29 -5.09 -10.90 18.11
N ASN A 30 -5.80 -9.93 17.52
CA ASN A 30 -6.91 -9.20 18.17
C ASN A 30 -8.32 -9.59 17.67
N GLY A 31 -8.45 -10.65 16.87
CA GLY A 31 -9.75 -11.27 16.58
C GLY A 31 -10.77 -10.34 15.92
N ASN A 32 -10.42 -9.76 14.77
CA ASN A 32 -11.26 -8.84 13.97
C ASN A 32 -11.54 -7.45 14.58
N GLN A 33 -10.95 -7.08 15.72
CA GLN A 33 -10.80 -5.66 16.05
C GLN A 33 -9.82 -5.07 15.02
N HIS A 34 -10.11 -3.90 14.44
CA HIS A 34 -9.31 -3.21 13.39
C HIS A 34 -9.60 -3.58 11.92
N LEU A 35 -10.73 -4.21 11.59
CA LEU A 35 -11.12 -4.46 10.18
C LEU A 35 -11.24 -3.18 9.35
N ASP A 36 -11.65 -2.06 9.96
CA ASP A 36 -11.73 -0.76 9.28
C ASP A 36 -10.33 -0.24 8.87
N GLU A 37 -9.32 -0.44 9.72
CA GLU A 37 -7.93 -0.04 9.46
C GLU A 37 -7.31 -0.91 8.36
N VAL A 38 -7.63 -2.20 8.33
CA VAL A 38 -7.25 -3.12 7.24
C VAL A 38 -7.88 -2.69 5.92
N ASN A 39 -9.15 -2.29 5.92
CA ASN A 39 -9.83 -1.79 4.72
C ASN A 39 -9.21 -0.48 4.20
N GLN A 40 -8.90 0.47 5.09
CA GLN A 40 -8.23 1.72 4.71
C GLN A 40 -6.83 1.45 4.14
N SER A 41 -6.10 0.52 4.75
CA SER A 41 -4.79 0.10 4.29
C SER A 41 -4.83 -0.56 2.90
N LEU A 42 -5.84 -1.39 2.60
CA LEU A 42 -6.07 -1.95 1.26
C LEU A 42 -6.35 -0.87 0.20
N GLN A 43 -7.12 0.16 0.55
CA GLN A 43 -7.36 1.29 -0.36
C GLN A 43 -6.07 2.06 -0.65
N ALA A 44 -5.23 2.31 0.37
CA ALA A 44 -3.93 2.96 0.18
C ALA A 44 -2.98 2.14 -0.72
N LEU A 45 -2.96 0.81 -0.53
CA LEU A 45 -2.24 -0.14 -1.37
C LEU A 45 -2.67 -0.08 -2.83
N THR A 46 -3.99 -0.04 -3.07
CA THR A 46 -4.57 0.02 -4.42
C THR A 46 -4.22 1.35 -5.10
N LEU A 47 -4.37 2.46 -4.38
CA LEU A 47 -4.07 3.80 -4.91
C LEU A 47 -2.59 3.96 -5.26
N THR A 48 -1.69 3.58 -4.35
CA THR A 48 -0.24 3.68 -4.59
C THR A 48 0.22 2.79 -5.74
N LEU A 49 -0.37 1.59 -5.88
CA LEU A 49 -0.10 0.70 -7.00
C LEU A 49 -0.58 1.30 -8.32
N GLU A 50 -1.81 1.81 -8.36
CA GLU A 50 -2.38 2.41 -9.57
C GLU A 50 -1.56 3.63 -10.04
N GLU A 51 -1.11 4.47 -9.11
CA GLU A 51 -0.21 5.59 -9.41
C GLU A 51 1.14 5.13 -9.97
N TYR A 52 1.71 4.07 -9.40
CA TYR A 52 2.95 3.48 -9.89
C TYR A 52 2.79 2.86 -11.29
N LEU A 53 1.71 2.11 -11.53
CA LEU A 53 1.39 1.51 -12.82
C LEU A 53 1.22 2.57 -13.92
N LYS A 54 0.49 3.65 -13.63
CA LYS A 54 0.35 4.81 -14.54
C LYS A 54 1.69 5.43 -14.91
N LEU A 55 2.63 5.51 -13.95
CA LEU A 55 3.97 6.05 -14.22
C LEU A 55 4.81 5.15 -15.13
N ILE A 56 4.65 3.83 -15.06
CA ILE A 56 5.37 2.88 -15.91
C ILE A 56 4.65 2.58 -17.23
N GLY A 57 3.49 3.19 -17.48
CA GLY A 57 2.74 3.09 -18.73
C GLY A 57 1.88 1.83 -18.85
N LEU A 58 1.55 1.21 -17.71
CA LEU A 58 0.63 0.08 -17.64
C LEU A 58 -0.74 0.57 -17.13
N PRO A 59 -1.85 0.09 -17.70
CA PRO A 59 -3.20 0.42 -17.25
C PRO A 59 -3.48 -0.09 -15.84
#